data_AF-A0A921FBU6-F1
#
_entry.id   AF-A0A921FBU6-F1
#
_cell.length_a   1.000
_cell.length_b   1.000
_cell.length_c   1.000
_cell.angle_alpha   90.00
_cell.angle_beta   90.00
_cell.angle_gamma   90.00
#
_symmetry.space_group_name_H-M   'P 1'
#
loop_
_entity.id
_entity.type
_entity.pdbx_description
1 polymer ?
#
loop_
_entity_poly.entity_id
_entity_poly.type
_entity_poly.pdbx_seq_one_letter_code
_entity_poly.pdbx_strand_id
1 'polypeptide(L)'
;MGKLGIFGEASNEKRNQRIIKLRNAFNDERINTVQQAAKMSGYTAKTVAKWAQDGNIPLLDEESNTMIVPQTKQNQRMINEKRQIEHINYLSMIFNKQEAITVAACAQKMNYPEETIIAWAKDGDIPLLAGPNETLVPLNDTNTPAWL
;
A
#
# COMPACT_ATOMS: atom_id res chain seq x y z
N MET A 1 25.06 -10.28 -36.98
CA MET A 1 24.91 -9.93 -35.54
C MET A 1 23.82 -8.88 -35.38
N GLY A 2 22.54 -9.25 -35.23
CA GLY A 2 21.45 -8.24 -35.25
C GLY A 2 20.14 -8.59 -34.53
N LYS A 3 20.04 -9.74 -33.86
CA LYS A 3 18.82 -10.12 -33.11
C LYS A 3 18.98 -10.00 -31.59
N LEU A 4 20.17 -10.25 -31.03
CA LEU A 4 20.39 -10.28 -29.58
C LEU A 4 20.29 -8.90 -28.90
N GLY A 5 20.70 -7.82 -29.58
CA GLY A 5 20.61 -6.45 -29.02
C GLY A 5 19.17 -5.98 -28.80
N ILE A 6 18.30 -6.19 -29.79
CA ILE A 6 16.89 -5.77 -29.76
C ILE A 6 16.11 -6.53 -28.66
N PHE A 7 16.38 -7.82 -28.46
CA PHE A 7 15.76 -8.60 -27.37
C PHE A 7 16.26 -8.19 -25.99
N GLY A 8 17.54 -7.82 -25.86
CA GLY A 8 18.11 -7.31 -24.61
C GLY A 8 17.51 -5.96 -24.19
N GLU A 9 17.36 -5.04 -25.14
CA GLU A 9 16.77 -3.72 -24.93
C GLU A 9 15.30 -3.79 -24.51
N ALA A 10 14.48 -4.58 -25.22
CA ALA A 10 13.07 -4.76 -24.90
C ALA A 10 12.85 -5.44 -23.53
N SER A 11 13.76 -6.31 -23.11
CA SER A 11 13.73 -6.95 -21.79
C SER A 11 14.04 -5.95 -20.67
N ASN A 12 15.05 -5.10 -20.86
CA ASN A 12 15.42 -4.06 -19.91
C ASN A 12 14.32 -3.01 -19.75
N GLU A 13 13.66 -2.62 -20.84
CA GLU A 13 12.56 -1.66 -20.79
C GLU A 13 11.37 -2.20 -20.00
N LYS A 14 10.98 -3.46 -20.21
CA LYS A 14 9.92 -4.11 -19.42
C LYS A 14 10.27 -4.20 -17.94
N ARG A 15 11.55 -4.44 -17.60
CA ARG A 15 12.03 -4.45 -16.21
C ARG A 15 11.92 -3.06 -15.59
N ASN A 16 12.37 -2.01 -16.27
CA ASN A 16 12.25 -0.63 -15.78
C ASN A 16 10.79 -0.22 -15.58
N GLN A 17 9.89 -0.56 -16.50
CA GLN A 17 8.46 -0.30 -16.35
C GLN A 17 7.88 -0.98 -15.10
N ARG A 18 8.33 -2.21 -14.78
CA ARG A 18 7.89 -2.91 -13.57
C ARG A 18 8.42 -2.26 -12.30
N ILE A 19 9.67 -1.81 -12.30
CA ILE A 19 10.26 -1.07 -11.17
C ILE A 19 9.51 0.24 -10.93
N ILE A 20 9.17 0.98 -12.00
CA ILE A 20 8.38 2.22 -11.89
C ILE A 20 6.99 1.93 -11.32
N LYS A 21 6.31 0.87 -11.81
CA LYS A 21 5.01 0.45 -11.25
C LYS A 21 5.11 0.08 -9.77
N LEU A 22 6.18 -0.63 -9.39
CA LEU A 22 6.44 -1.01 -8.00
C LEU A 22 6.67 0.23 -7.12
N ARG A 23 7.48 1.18 -7.60
CA ARG A 23 7.71 2.46 -6.91
C ARG A 23 6.42 3.25 -6.75
N ASN A 24 5.59 3.31 -7.80
CA ASN A 24 4.31 4.01 -7.74
C ASN A 24 3.36 3.37 -6.73
N ALA A 25 3.22 2.04 -6.73
CA ALA A 25 2.40 1.33 -5.75
C ALA A 25 2.92 1.51 -4.32
N PHE A 26 4.24 1.55 -4.13
CA PHE A 26 4.85 1.85 -2.84
C PHE A 26 4.54 3.28 -2.39
N ASN A 27 4.69 4.27 -3.28
CA ASN A 27 4.38 5.68 -2.98
C ASN A 27 2.89 5.93 -2.73
N ASP A 28 2.03 5.14 -3.34
CA ASP A 28 0.57 5.15 -3.17
C ASP A 28 0.12 4.31 -1.97
N GLU A 29 1.04 3.78 -1.15
CA GLU A 29 0.75 3.01 0.06
C GLU A 29 -0.01 1.68 -0.17
N ARG A 30 -0.08 1.23 -1.42
CA ARG A 30 -0.74 -0.02 -1.82
C ARG A 30 0.07 -1.27 -1.45
N ILE A 31 1.37 -1.09 -1.23
CA ILE A 31 2.29 -2.16 -0.85
C ILE A 31 3.28 -1.65 0.19
N ASN A 32 3.47 -2.45 1.23
CA ASN A 32 4.47 -2.26 2.29
C ASN A 32 5.52 -3.40 2.24
N THR A 33 5.10 -4.57 1.76
CA THR A 33 5.92 -5.79 1.76
C THR A 33 6.13 -6.36 0.37
N VAL A 34 7.15 -7.21 0.23
CA VAL A 34 7.44 -7.95 -1.00
C VAL A 34 6.30 -8.91 -1.33
N GLN A 35 5.69 -9.52 -0.32
CA GLN A 35 4.58 -10.47 -0.43
C GLN A 35 3.32 -9.78 -0.96
N GLN A 36 2.99 -8.59 -0.44
CA GLN A 36 1.89 -7.77 -0.96
C GLN A 36 2.15 -7.39 -2.43
N ALA A 37 3.36 -6.99 -2.77
CA ALA A 37 3.74 -6.66 -4.14
C ALA A 37 3.76 -7.88 -5.08
N ALA A 38 4.15 -9.06 -4.59
CA ALA A 38 4.07 -10.33 -5.31
C ALA A 38 2.60 -10.68 -5.64
N LYS A 39 1.71 -10.60 -4.63
CA LYS A 39 0.27 -10.83 -4.81
C LYS A 39 -0.34 -9.86 -5.82
N MET A 40 -0.01 -8.58 -5.74
CA MET A 40 -0.52 -7.55 -6.65
C MET A 40 -0.03 -7.74 -8.09
N SER A 41 1.23 -8.14 -8.27
CA SER A 41 1.86 -8.22 -9.59
C SER A 41 1.71 -9.59 -10.27
N GLY A 42 1.37 -10.64 -9.51
CA GLY A 42 1.32 -12.03 -9.98
C GLY A 42 2.70 -12.70 -10.14
N TYR A 43 3.78 -12.05 -9.68
CA TYR A 43 5.14 -12.60 -9.71
C TYR A 43 5.55 -13.18 -8.36
N THR A 44 6.62 -13.98 -8.36
CA THR A 44 7.18 -14.52 -7.11
C THR A 44 7.81 -13.43 -6.26
N ALA A 45 7.75 -13.59 -4.93
CA ALA A 45 8.40 -12.67 -3.98
C ALA A 45 9.89 -12.46 -4.30
N LYS A 46 10.62 -13.54 -4.64
CA LYS A 46 12.03 -13.47 -5.09
C LYS A 46 12.24 -12.56 -6.31
N THR A 47 11.30 -12.57 -7.26
CA THR A 47 11.39 -11.71 -8.46
C THR A 47 11.14 -10.25 -8.09
N VAL A 48 10.13 -9.99 -7.27
CA VAL A 48 9.81 -8.65 -6.79
C VAL A 48 10.92 -8.08 -5.91
N ALA A 49 11.50 -8.90 -5.03
CA ALA A 49 12.65 -8.51 -4.21
C ALA A 49 13.81 -8.01 -5.06
N LYS A 50 14.11 -8.69 -6.19
CA LYS A 50 15.12 -8.19 -7.15
C LYS A 50 14.74 -6.82 -7.72
N TRP A 51 13.50 -6.62 -8.14
CA TRP A 51 13.05 -5.32 -8.65
C TRP A 51 13.08 -4.23 -7.58
N ALA A 52 12.78 -4.57 -6.33
CA ALA A 52 12.90 -3.66 -5.21
C ALA A 52 14.37 -3.28 -4.95
N GLN A 53 15.31 -4.24 -5.02
CA GLN A 53 16.74 -3.95 -4.97
C GLN A 53 17.19 -3.04 -6.12
N ASP A 54 16.81 -3.39 -7.35
CA ASP A 54 17.16 -2.62 -8.56
C ASP A 54 16.61 -1.19 -8.53
N GLY A 55 15.39 -1.03 -8.04
CA GLY A 55 14.71 0.25 -7.93
C GLY A 55 15.02 1.02 -6.65
N ASN A 56 15.89 0.46 -5.79
CA ASN A 56 16.17 0.94 -4.44
C ASN A 56 14.87 1.22 -3.65
N ILE A 57 13.89 0.30 -3.64
CA ILE A 57 12.58 0.46 -2.99
C ILE A 57 12.59 -0.32 -1.67
N PRO A 58 12.46 0.36 -0.51
CA PRO A 58 12.51 -0.29 0.79
C PRO A 58 11.18 -1.00 1.08
N LEU A 59 11.06 -2.25 0.63
CA LEU A 59 9.97 -3.16 1.00
C LEU A 59 10.43 -4.08 2.13
N LEU A 60 9.54 -4.37 3.06
CA LEU A 60 9.75 -5.42 4.06
C LEU A 60 9.57 -6.79 3.41
N ASP A 61 10.44 -7.74 3.72
CA ASP A 61 10.22 -9.15 3.46
C ASP A 61 9.61 -9.80 4.70
N GLU A 62 8.37 -10.26 4.60
CA GLU A 62 7.64 -10.88 5.72
C GLU A 62 8.25 -12.20 6.19
N GLU A 63 8.93 -12.94 5.30
CA GLU A 63 9.52 -14.24 5.65
C GLU A 63 10.76 -14.07 6.54
N SER A 64 11.62 -13.12 6.21
CA SER A 64 12.85 -12.83 6.96
C SER A 64 12.66 -11.74 8.01
N ASN A 65 11.55 -11.01 7.97
CA ASN A 65 11.31 -9.79 8.72
C ASN A 65 12.43 -8.74 8.55
N THR A 66 12.97 -8.63 7.33
CA THR A 66 14.04 -7.69 7.00
C THR A 66 13.69 -6.82 5.81
N MET A 67 14.21 -5.60 5.79
CA MET A 67 14.04 -4.71 4.64
C MET A 67 14.91 -5.18 3.48
N ILE A 68 14.34 -5.30 2.29
CA ILE A 68 15.05 -5.71 1.07
C ILE A 68 16.20 -4.75 0.73
N VAL A 69 15.97 -3.45 0.96
CA VAL A 69 17.02 -2.43 0.98
C VAL A 69 16.82 -1.54 2.21
N PRO A 70 17.91 -1.05 2.84
CA PRO A 70 17.80 -0.13 3.96
C PRO A 70 16.99 1.12 3.59
N GLN A 71 16.12 1.56 4.50
CA GLN A 71 15.40 2.82 4.32
C GLN A 71 16.33 4.00 4.58
N THR A 72 16.30 4.96 3.65
CA THR A 72 17.11 6.19 3.63
C THR A 72 16.24 7.36 3.17
N LYS A 73 16.71 8.59 3.37
CA LYS A 73 15.99 9.79 2.89
C LYS A 73 15.73 9.82 1.38
N GLN A 74 16.57 9.12 0.59
CA GLN A 74 16.47 9.13 -0.87
C GLN A 74 15.45 8.12 -1.40
N ASN A 75 15.26 7.01 -0.69
CA ASN A 75 14.39 5.92 -1.13
C ASN A 75 13.11 5.78 -0.31
N GLN A 76 12.95 6.59 0.74
CA GLN A 76 11.73 6.67 1.51
C GLN A 76 10.53 6.94 0.61
N ARG A 77 9.37 6.57 1.12
CA ARG A 77 8.11 6.76 0.42
C ARG A 77 7.86 8.24 0.14
N MET A 78 7.42 8.53 -1.08
CA MET A 78 6.97 9.87 -1.48
C MET A 78 5.44 9.89 -1.52
N ILE A 79 4.82 10.27 -0.41
CA ILE A 79 3.37 10.37 -0.29
C ILE A 79 2.86 11.57 -1.07
N ASN A 80 1.81 11.37 -1.86
CA ASN A 80 1.04 12.46 -2.43
C ASN A 80 -0.09 12.83 -1.47
N GLU A 81 0.09 13.90 -0.71
CA GLU A 81 -0.85 14.36 0.33
C GLU A 81 -2.28 14.52 -0.21
N LYS A 82 -2.44 15.07 -1.43
CA LYS A 82 -3.76 15.26 -2.03
C LYS A 82 -4.47 13.92 -2.24
N ARG A 83 -3.78 12.92 -2.78
CA ARG A 83 -4.36 11.57 -2.97
C ARG A 83 -4.65 10.89 -1.65
N GLN A 84 -3.76 11.04 -0.68
CA GLN A 84 -3.96 10.47 0.65
C GLN A 84 -5.23 11.03 1.30
N ILE A 85 -5.45 12.34 1.22
CA ILE A 85 -6.69 12.99 1.69
C ILE A 85 -7.91 12.45 0.92
N GLU A 86 -7.82 12.28 -0.40
CA GLU A 86 -8.90 11.68 -1.20
C GLU A 86 -9.23 10.25 -0.72
N HIS A 87 -8.22 9.45 -0.38
CA HIS A 87 -8.41 8.10 0.17
C HIS A 87 -9.01 8.10 1.57
N ILE A 88 -8.54 8.99 2.45
CA ILE A 88 -9.10 9.16 3.81
C ILE A 88 -10.57 9.60 3.74
N ASN A 89 -10.90 10.55 2.87
CA ASN A 89 -12.28 11.00 2.66
C ASN A 89 -13.16 9.86 2.12
N TYR A 90 -12.63 9.05 1.20
CA TYR A 90 -13.36 7.88 0.71
C TYR A 90 -13.57 6.83 1.81
N LEU A 91 -12.55 6.59 2.65
CA LEU A 91 -12.63 5.71 3.82
C LEU A 91 -13.72 6.19 4.80
N SER A 92 -13.76 7.48 5.09
CA SER A 92 -14.80 8.08 5.94
C SER A 92 -16.18 7.93 5.32
N MET A 93 -16.31 8.14 4.01
CA MET A 93 -17.59 7.99 3.31
C MET A 93 -18.12 6.55 3.37
N ILE A 94 -17.30 5.54 3.09
CA ILE A 94 -17.74 4.13 3.10
C ILE A 94 -18.10 3.67 4.52
N PHE A 95 -17.41 4.17 5.54
CA PHE A 95 -17.72 3.92 6.94
C PHE A 95 -19.08 4.54 7.33
N ASN A 96 -19.29 5.81 7.03
CA ASN A 96 -20.53 6.52 7.33
C ASN A 96 -21.76 5.94 6.60
N LYS A 97 -21.55 5.37 5.41
CA LYS A 97 -22.61 4.67 4.66
C LYS A 97 -22.80 3.20 5.09
N GLN A 98 -22.06 2.72 6.10
CA GLN A 98 -22.04 1.32 6.52
C GLN A 98 -21.69 0.34 5.38
N GLU A 99 -21.00 0.81 4.35
CA GLU A 99 -20.57 -0.05 3.25
C GLU A 99 -19.37 -0.94 3.64
N ALA A 100 -18.56 -0.48 4.60
CA ALA A 100 -17.50 -1.23 5.27
C ALA A 100 -17.20 -0.55 6.61
N ILE A 101 -17.24 -1.30 7.71
CA ILE A 101 -17.09 -0.73 9.08
C ILE A 101 -15.89 -1.28 9.86
N THR A 102 -15.33 -2.41 9.45
CA THR A 102 -14.12 -3.00 10.05
C THR A 102 -12.90 -2.70 9.20
N VAL A 103 -11.71 -2.74 9.81
CA VAL A 103 -10.43 -2.58 9.09
C VAL A 103 -10.32 -3.55 7.92
N ALA A 104 -10.60 -4.84 8.15
CA ALA A 104 -10.55 -5.88 7.13
C ALA A 104 -11.53 -5.62 5.98
N ALA A 105 -12.77 -5.19 6.28
CA ALA A 105 -13.76 -4.86 5.25
C ALA A 105 -13.34 -3.65 4.42
N CYS A 106 -12.81 -2.60 5.06
CA CYS A 106 -12.29 -1.41 4.40
C CYS A 106 -11.08 -1.74 3.51
N ALA A 107 -10.15 -2.54 4.01
CA ALA A 107 -8.97 -3.01 3.27
C ALA A 107 -9.37 -3.79 2.01
N GLN A 108 -10.33 -4.72 2.14
CA GLN A 108 -10.85 -5.47 1.01
C GLN A 108 -11.56 -4.56 -0.01
N LYS A 109 -12.41 -3.64 0.46
CA LYS A 109 -13.22 -2.77 -0.42
C LYS A 109 -12.39 -1.74 -1.16
N MET A 110 -11.41 -1.14 -0.50
CA MET A 110 -10.52 -0.14 -1.10
C MET A 110 -9.34 -0.77 -1.84
N ASN A 111 -9.07 -2.07 -1.64
CA ASN A 111 -7.93 -2.80 -2.17
C ASN A 111 -6.58 -2.21 -1.72
N TYR A 112 -6.48 -1.96 -0.41
CA TYR A 112 -5.28 -1.49 0.29
C TYR A 112 -4.94 -2.44 1.45
N PRO A 113 -3.67 -2.49 1.89
CA PRO A 113 -3.27 -3.22 3.08
C PRO A 113 -4.00 -2.73 4.34
N GLU A 114 -4.26 -3.63 5.29
CA GLU A 114 -4.89 -3.26 6.57
C GLU A 114 -4.05 -2.24 7.35
N GLU A 115 -2.72 -2.33 7.29
CA GLU A 115 -1.85 -1.37 7.96
C GLU A 115 -2.02 0.05 7.40
N THR A 116 -2.20 0.17 6.08
CA THR A 116 -2.47 1.45 5.41
C THR A 116 -3.85 2.00 5.82
N ILE A 117 -4.87 1.14 5.89
CA ILE A 117 -6.20 1.54 6.37
C ILE A 117 -6.17 2.00 7.83
N ILE A 118 -5.41 1.31 8.69
CA ILE A 118 -5.24 1.68 10.10
C ILE A 118 -4.58 3.07 10.20
N ALA A 119 -3.53 3.33 9.41
CA ALA A 119 -2.86 4.63 9.38
C ALA A 119 -3.83 5.73 8.94
N TRP A 120 -4.52 5.54 7.82
CA TRP A 120 -5.50 6.51 7.31
C TRP A 120 -6.69 6.73 8.23
N ALA A 121 -7.15 5.70 8.93
CA ALA A 121 -8.21 5.83 9.92
C ALA A 121 -7.78 6.73 11.09
N LYS A 122 -6.52 6.59 11.55
CA LYS A 122 -5.96 7.46 12.60
C LYS A 122 -5.78 8.89 12.10
N ASP A 123 -5.23 9.07 10.90
CA ASP A 123 -4.99 10.39 10.31
C ASP A 123 -6.30 11.13 10.01
N GLY A 124 -7.35 10.40 9.64
CA GLY A 124 -8.68 10.93 9.33
C GLY A 124 -9.66 11.00 10.50
N ASP A 125 -9.24 10.61 11.70
CA ASP A 125 -10.11 10.47 12.88
C ASP A 125 -11.37 9.60 12.60
N ILE A 126 -11.19 8.44 11.97
CA ILE A 126 -12.29 7.54 11.55
C ILE A 126 -12.34 6.34 12.51
N PRO A 127 -13.44 6.14 13.27
CA PRO A 127 -13.55 5.14 14.32
C PRO A 127 -13.92 3.75 13.76
N LEU A 128 -13.10 3.22 12.84
CA LEU A 128 -13.28 1.87 12.31
C LEU A 128 -13.26 0.82 13.43
N LEU A 129 -14.03 -0.25 13.27
CA LEU A 129 -14.08 -1.35 14.23
C LEU A 129 -12.83 -2.25 14.08
N ALA A 130 -12.10 -2.40 15.18
CA ALA A 130 -10.96 -3.29 15.33
C ALA A 130 -11.36 -4.66 15.92
N GLY A 131 -12.47 -4.71 16.66
CA GLY A 131 -13.00 -5.91 17.28
C GLY A 131 -14.41 -5.69 17.83
N PRO A 132 -14.98 -6.68 18.54
CA PRO A 132 -16.27 -6.52 19.21
C PRO A 132 -16.19 -5.39 20.23
N ASN A 133 -16.88 -4.28 19.97
CA ASN A 133 -16.92 -3.06 20.79
C ASN A 133 -15.59 -2.29 20.93
N GLU A 134 -14.64 -2.50 20.01
CA GLU A 134 -13.38 -1.73 19.99
C GLU A 134 -13.26 -0.96 18.69
N THR A 135 -13.06 0.36 18.80
CA THR A 135 -12.76 1.25 17.68
C THR A 135 -11.27 1.56 17.65
N LEU A 136 -10.68 1.67 16.46
CA LEU A 136 -9.28 2.10 16.29
C LEU A 136 -9.03 3.50 16.84
N VAL A 137 -10.04 4.36 16.76
CA VAL A 137 -10.02 5.73 17.26
C VAL A 137 -11.24 5.91 18.17
N PRO A 138 -11.09 6.49 19.38
CA PRO A 138 -12.22 6.73 20.26
C PRO A 138 -13.29 7.62 19.62
N LEU A 139 -14.56 7.30 19.90
CA LEU A 139 -15.68 8.14 19.48
C LEU A 139 -15.64 9.49 20.19
N ASN A 140 -15.95 10.55 19.45
CA ASN A 140 -15.98 11.94 19.88
C ASN A 140 -17.11 12.70 19.13
N ASP A 141 -17.29 13.98 19.47
CA ASP A 141 -18.38 14.80 18.92
C ASP A 141 -18.32 14.99 17.39
N THR A 142 -17.16 14.81 16.77
CA THR A 142 -16.93 15.05 15.34
C THR A 142 -16.84 13.79 14.49
N ASN A 143 -16.51 12.65 15.09
CA ASN A 143 -16.28 11.39 14.37
C ASN A 143 -17.35 10.32 14.63
N THR A 144 -18.28 10.56 15.57
CA THR A 144 -19.38 9.63 15.85
C THR A 144 -20.33 9.60 14.66
N PRO A 145 -20.51 8.45 13.98
CA PRO A 145 -21.37 8.38 12.82
C PRO A 145 -22.84 8.36 13.25
N ALA A 146 -23.73 8.89 12.40
CA ALA A 146 -25.16 9.01 12.71
C ALA A 146 -25.91 7.69 12.89
N TRP A 147 -25.29 6.56 12.56
CA TRP A 147 -25.88 5.23 12.65
C TRP A 147 -25.52 4.46 13.93
N LEU A 148 -24.59 5.00 14.74
CA LEU A 148 -24.24 4.49 16.07
C LEU A 148 -25.16 5.11 17.13
#